data_AF-A0A0Q7YXR4-F1
#
_entry.id   AF-A0A0Q7YXR4-F1
#
_cell.length_a   1.000
_cell.length_b   1.000
_cell.length_c   1.000
_cell.angle_alpha   90.00
_cell.angle_beta   90.00
_cell.angle_gamma   90.00
#
_symmetry.space_group_name_H-M   'P 1'
#
loop_
_entity.id
_entity.type
_entity.pdbx_description
1 polymer ?
#
loop_
_entity_poly.entity_id
_entity_poly.type
_entity_poly.pdbx_seq_one_letter_code
_entity_poly.pdbx_strand_id
1 'polypeptide(L)'
;MSISQDMAWFKGNFGTRVLEAVRGTPFTLDLIAAIAYQETGKEIWGPLSRRGLPVEQILKLCTGDTLDFPKRESAWPKNRAELEAHPKGAQMFAIARSALAAMAAKISAYQPVLTNQNKFCHGYGIFQYDIQFFRNVDPDYFLNRDYEVFEKSLGKCLSELKAKKTKIGLDGRPVLTDAELCAVAIAYNTGGYNSTKGLKQGHSVTLADGSKKYYGQFIAEYIKAARAVVFSPPVITPPTPVPPPSPVTATGKTYRVETLSDPLALRRTAAKPGAGQPDNRFAALPRHSLVRAISDVPVNGFLEVEASIQGALKRGFASASLLKAVVTPVVAPPPPATPPVAAPVALPSRPATASGSVLPEVHLKRKVGAVTKRTDPPNQGGAYPLSEANMPTRGTGSTAARCANIAAIIAYLDSENPAHLRYKPAGPTYCNLYAHDFCTLAGAYLPRVWWTSKAIERLRTGEKVEPAYLATVDEMRANALYRWLTDYGSDYGWRQTGTLTKLQDVANAGGLGIICGRNTVEGKSGHIVMVVPETATQKAKRNAAGEVTSPLQSQAGRVNFRYGTSRPDWWLGADFAASGFWVHD
;
A
#
# COMPACT_ATOMS: atom_id res chain seq x y z
N MET A 1 -38.88 3.31 8.15
CA MET A 1 -37.49 3.38 8.68
C MET A 1 -36.76 4.50 7.94
N SER A 2 -35.85 5.21 8.61
CA SER A 2 -35.46 6.57 8.21
C SER A 2 -34.24 6.64 7.28
N ILE A 3 -34.24 7.63 6.38
CA ILE A 3 -33.12 7.99 5.51
C ILE A 3 -31.80 8.11 6.29
N SER A 4 -31.85 8.57 7.55
CA SER A 4 -30.68 8.69 8.43
C SER A 4 -29.97 7.36 8.69
N GLN A 5 -30.69 6.24 8.80
CA GLN A 5 -30.07 4.92 8.97
C GLN A 5 -29.32 4.49 7.72
N ASP A 6 -29.90 4.76 6.55
CA ASP A 6 -29.26 4.46 5.26
C ASP A 6 -28.02 5.33 5.04
N MET A 7 -28.07 6.61 5.41
CA MET A 7 -26.92 7.50 5.39
C MET A 7 -25.82 7.06 6.36
N ALA A 8 -26.18 6.59 7.57
CA ALA A 8 -25.22 6.02 8.51
C ALA A 8 -24.55 4.76 7.99
N TRP A 9 -25.33 3.87 7.35
CA TRP A 9 -24.77 2.69 6.70
C TRP A 9 -23.80 3.07 5.57
N PHE A 10 -24.19 4.00 4.70
CA PHE A 10 -23.33 4.45 3.61
C PHE A 10 -22.03 5.06 4.14
N LYS A 11 -22.13 6.01 5.08
CA LYS A 11 -20.95 6.66 5.68
C LYS A 11 -20.08 5.67 6.45
N GLY A 12 -20.65 4.73 7.19
CA GLY A 12 -19.90 3.70 7.91
C GLY A 12 -19.09 2.78 7.01
N ASN A 13 -19.63 2.43 5.83
CA ASN A 13 -18.94 1.52 4.90
C ASN A 13 -18.02 2.25 3.91
N PHE A 14 -18.37 3.46 3.50
CA PHE A 14 -17.73 4.15 2.37
C PHE A 14 -17.14 5.52 2.74
N GLY A 15 -17.46 6.05 3.92
CA GLY A 15 -17.17 7.44 4.30
C GLY A 15 -15.70 7.81 4.21
N THR A 16 -14.80 6.96 4.74
CA THR A 16 -13.35 7.18 4.66
C THR A 16 -12.86 7.23 3.20
N ARG A 17 -13.31 6.27 2.38
CA ARG A 17 -12.94 6.17 0.96
C ARG A 17 -13.43 7.37 0.14
N VAL A 18 -14.64 7.84 0.44
CA VAL A 18 -15.21 9.03 -0.19
C VAL A 18 -14.44 10.29 0.24
N LEU A 19 -14.20 10.49 1.53
CA LEU A 19 -13.43 11.63 2.04
C LEU A 19 -12.03 11.71 1.42
N GLU A 20 -11.40 10.56 1.21
CA GLU A 20 -10.13 10.49 0.50
C GLU A 20 -10.26 10.91 -0.97
N ALA A 21 -11.22 10.34 -1.69
CA ALA A 21 -11.41 10.61 -3.12
C ALA A 21 -11.84 12.05 -3.44
N VAL A 22 -12.57 12.71 -2.53
CA VAL A 22 -12.97 14.11 -2.70
C VAL A 22 -11.93 15.12 -2.20
N ARG A 23 -10.82 14.66 -1.61
CA ARG A 23 -9.77 15.54 -1.08
C ARG A 23 -9.25 16.49 -2.17
N GLY A 24 -9.19 17.78 -1.84
CA GLY A 24 -8.76 18.82 -2.80
C GLY A 24 -9.81 19.14 -3.88
N THR A 25 -11.02 18.60 -3.76
CA THR A 25 -12.18 18.98 -4.58
C THR A 25 -13.22 19.67 -3.70
N PRO A 26 -14.14 20.46 -4.27
CA PRO A 26 -15.20 21.08 -3.49
C PRO A 26 -16.37 20.12 -3.16
N PHE A 27 -16.30 18.84 -3.57
CA PHE A 27 -17.34 17.87 -3.30
C PHE A 27 -17.23 17.33 -1.88
N THR A 28 -18.36 16.95 -1.30
CA THR A 28 -18.45 16.53 0.10
C THR A 28 -18.91 15.08 0.21
N LEU A 29 -18.59 14.42 1.33
CA LEU A 29 -19.14 13.11 1.67
C LEU A 29 -20.67 13.12 1.61
N ASP A 30 -21.29 14.21 2.07
CA ASP A 30 -22.75 14.34 2.10
C ASP A 30 -23.37 14.40 0.70
N LEU A 31 -22.73 15.10 -0.25
CA LEU A 31 -23.17 15.12 -1.64
C LEU A 31 -23.08 13.71 -2.26
N ILE A 32 -21.95 13.02 -2.06
CA ILE A 32 -21.76 11.68 -2.63
C ILE A 32 -22.75 10.67 -2.02
N ALA A 33 -23.00 10.74 -0.70
CA ALA A 33 -24.01 9.92 -0.04
C ALA A 33 -25.43 10.24 -0.56
N ALA A 34 -25.74 11.52 -0.79
CA ALA A 34 -27.02 11.95 -1.34
C ALA A 34 -27.25 11.41 -2.75
N ILE A 35 -26.24 11.49 -3.63
CA ILE A 35 -26.32 10.92 -4.98
C ILE A 35 -26.46 9.40 -4.91
N ALA A 36 -25.61 8.69 -4.14
CA ALA A 36 -25.74 7.24 -3.99
C ALA A 36 -27.13 6.80 -3.50
N TYR A 37 -27.72 7.57 -2.57
CA TYR A 37 -29.05 7.27 -2.06
C TYR A 37 -30.14 7.53 -3.09
N GLN A 38 -30.02 8.64 -3.83
CA GLN A 38 -30.92 9.01 -4.90
C GLN A 38 -30.89 8.01 -6.07
N GLU A 39 -29.70 7.53 -6.45
CA GLU A 39 -29.52 6.66 -7.61
C GLU A 39 -29.94 5.20 -7.33
N THR A 40 -29.58 4.65 -6.16
CA THR A 40 -29.87 3.24 -5.86
C THR A 40 -30.29 2.96 -4.41
N GLY A 41 -30.19 3.94 -3.50
CA GLY A 41 -30.33 3.67 -2.06
C GLY A 41 -31.74 3.40 -1.58
N LYS A 42 -32.69 4.19 -2.05
CA LYS A 42 -34.10 4.00 -1.67
C LYS A 42 -34.61 2.61 -2.06
N GLU A 43 -34.23 2.11 -3.23
CA GLU A 43 -34.82 0.91 -3.84
C GLU A 43 -33.97 -0.35 -3.66
N ILE A 44 -32.64 -0.22 -3.61
CA ILE A 44 -31.72 -1.35 -3.67
C ILE A 44 -30.91 -1.44 -2.38
N TRP A 45 -29.88 -0.60 -2.21
CA TRP A 45 -28.91 -0.86 -1.14
C TRP A 45 -29.46 -0.60 0.26
N GLY A 46 -30.39 0.35 0.45
CA GLY A 46 -31.02 0.59 1.75
C GLY A 46 -31.86 -0.61 2.24
N PRO A 47 -32.80 -1.12 1.43
CA PRO A 47 -33.53 -2.35 1.78
C PRO A 47 -32.62 -3.57 2.01
N LEU A 48 -31.57 -3.75 1.19
CA LEU A 48 -30.69 -4.90 1.30
C LEU A 48 -29.72 -4.82 2.48
N SER A 49 -29.22 -3.63 2.81
CA SER A 49 -28.38 -3.42 4.00
C SER A 49 -29.16 -3.73 5.28
N ARG A 50 -30.43 -3.30 5.36
CA ARG A 50 -31.33 -3.62 6.48
C ARG A 50 -31.62 -5.11 6.62
N ARG A 51 -31.56 -5.86 5.52
CA ARG A 51 -31.67 -7.33 5.51
C ARG A 51 -30.35 -8.04 5.84
N GLY A 52 -29.28 -7.28 6.12
CA GLY A 52 -27.98 -7.83 6.52
C GLY A 52 -27.17 -8.42 5.37
N LEU A 53 -27.44 -8.04 4.11
CA LEU A 53 -26.62 -8.54 3.01
C LEU A 53 -25.19 -7.96 3.08
N PRO A 54 -24.16 -8.76 2.75
CA PRO A 54 -22.79 -8.26 2.66
C PRO A 54 -22.67 -7.12 1.65
N VAL A 55 -21.83 -6.12 1.97
CA VAL A 55 -21.61 -4.92 1.13
C VAL A 55 -21.25 -5.29 -0.30
N GLU A 56 -20.37 -6.28 -0.49
CA GLU A 56 -19.96 -6.75 -1.82
C GLU A 56 -21.13 -7.30 -2.63
N GLN A 57 -22.07 -8.02 -1.99
CA GLN A 57 -23.26 -8.50 -2.68
C GLN A 57 -24.20 -7.36 -3.03
N ILE A 58 -24.33 -6.37 -2.15
CA ILE A 58 -25.16 -5.18 -2.39
C ILE A 58 -24.63 -4.39 -3.60
N LEU A 59 -23.31 -4.15 -3.70
CA LEU A 59 -22.72 -3.41 -4.81
C LEU A 59 -22.97 -4.09 -6.18
N LYS A 60 -22.93 -5.42 -6.24
CA LYS A 60 -23.28 -6.20 -7.44
C LYS A 60 -24.72 -6.01 -7.89
N LEU A 61 -25.61 -5.77 -6.94
CA LEU A 61 -27.04 -5.63 -7.17
C LEU A 61 -27.45 -4.18 -7.46
N CYS A 62 -26.57 -3.20 -7.22
CA CYS A 62 -26.77 -1.80 -7.59
C CYS A 62 -26.69 -1.60 -9.11
N THR A 63 -27.62 -2.21 -9.84
CA THR A 63 -27.85 -2.01 -11.27
C THR A 63 -29.32 -1.66 -11.45
N GLY A 64 -29.68 -0.93 -12.49
CA GLY A 64 -31.02 -0.37 -12.62
C GLY A 64 -31.29 0.19 -14.00
N ASP A 65 -32.29 1.07 -14.08
CA ASP A 65 -32.87 1.62 -15.30
C ASP A 65 -33.21 0.55 -16.36
N THR A 66 -34.49 0.20 -16.45
CA THR A 66 -34.98 -0.82 -17.38
C THR A 66 -35.88 -0.22 -18.48
N LEU A 67 -35.79 1.10 -18.67
CA LEU A 67 -36.57 1.82 -19.66
C LEU A 67 -35.97 1.59 -21.05
N ASP A 68 -36.82 1.15 -21.98
CA ASP A 68 -36.50 1.09 -23.41
C ASP A 68 -37.30 2.18 -24.14
N PHE A 69 -37.07 2.33 -25.44
CA PHE A 69 -37.96 3.04 -26.35
C PHE A 69 -39.45 2.70 -26.11
N PRO A 70 -40.37 3.68 -26.10
CA PRO A 70 -40.18 5.12 -26.35
C PRO A 70 -39.79 5.93 -25.11
N LYS A 71 -39.48 5.32 -23.96
CA LYS A 71 -39.11 6.06 -22.75
C LYS A 71 -37.62 6.46 -22.70
N ARG A 72 -36.81 5.91 -23.62
CA ARG A 72 -35.36 6.12 -23.77
C ARG A 72 -34.99 6.55 -25.20
N GLU A 73 -35.73 7.48 -25.81
CA GLU A 73 -35.56 7.78 -27.25
C GLU A 73 -34.23 8.46 -27.60
N SER A 74 -33.64 9.19 -26.65
CA SER A 74 -32.44 10.02 -26.86
C SER A 74 -31.13 9.35 -26.45
N ALA A 75 -31.18 8.28 -25.66
CA ALA A 75 -30.00 7.59 -25.15
C ALA A 75 -29.79 6.24 -25.85
N TRP A 76 -28.53 5.88 -26.08
CA TRP A 76 -28.14 4.59 -26.63
C TRP A 76 -27.88 3.58 -25.48
N PRO A 77 -28.11 2.26 -25.67
CA PRO A 77 -28.99 1.68 -26.67
C PRO A 77 -30.46 1.97 -26.30
N LYS A 78 -31.33 2.01 -27.32
CA LYS A 78 -32.78 2.21 -27.15
C LYS A 78 -33.52 0.93 -26.80
N ASN A 79 -32.96 -0.21 -27.17
CA ASN A 79 -33.51 -1.55 -26.97
C ASN A 79 -32.43 -2.62 -27.16
N ARG A 80 -32.79 -3.88 -26.91
CA ARG A 80 -31.89 -5.04 -27.05
C ARG A 80 -31.28 -5.16 -28.45
N ALA A 81 -32.08 -5.01 -29.50
CA ALA A 81 -31.61 -5.20 -30.86
C ALA A 81 -30.50 -4.19 -31.21
N GLU A 82 -30.65 -2.95 -30.78
CA GLU A 82 -29.62 -1.91 -30.98
C GLU A 82 -28.34 -2.18 -30.16
N LEU A 83 -28.48 -2.75 -28.95
CA LEU A 83 -27.32 -3.18 -28.16
C LEU A 83 -26.59 -4.32 -28.86
N GLU A 84 -27.30 -5.39 -29.24
CA GLU A 84 -26.70 -6.60 -29.84
C GLU A 84 -26.06 -6.35 -31.21
N ALA A 85 -26.53 -5.34 -31.96
CA ALA A 85 -25.92 -4.92 -33.22
C ALA A 85 -24.54 -4.25 -33.05
N HIS A 86 -24.18 -3.82 -31.83
CA HIS A 86 -22.89 -3.20 -31.55
C HIS A 86 -21.79 -4.25 -31.35
N PRO A 87 -20.51 -3.96 -31.67
CA PRO A 87 -19.39 -4.81 -31.28
C PRO A 87 -19.43 -5.14 -29.78
N LYS A 88 -19.30 -6.44 -29.45
CA LYS A 88 -19.44 -7.01 -28.09
C LYS A 88 -20.82 -6.77 -27.43
N GLY A 89 -21.82 -6.33 -28.20
CA GLY A 89 -23.17 -6.03 -27.74
C GLY A 89 -23.91 -7.23 -27.16
N ALA A 90 -23.81 -8.39 -27.80
CA ALA A 90 -24.39 -9.64 -27.28
C ALA A 90 -23.78 -10.05 -25.91
N GLN A 91 -22.47 -9.87 -25.74
CA GLN A 91 -21.80 -10.10 -24.46
C GLN A 91 -22.31 -9.13 -23.40
N MET A 92 -22.44 -7.85 -23.75
CA MET A 92 -22.96 -6.84 -22.83
C MET A 92 -24.42 -7.11 -22.45
N PHE A 93 -25.26 -7.51 -23.40
CA PHE A 93 -26.65 -7.90 -23.12
C PHE A 93 -26.72 -9.07 -22.12
N ALA A 94 -25.87 -10.09 -22.28
CA ALA A 94 -25.83 -11.21 -21.34
C ALA A 94 -25.49 -10.77 -19.91
N ILE A 95 -24.51 -9.86 -19.75
CA ILE A 95 -24.15 -9.27 -18.45
C ILE A 95 -25.33 -8.46 -17.89
N ALA A 96 -25.90 -7.57 -18.70
CA ALA A 96 -27.00 -6.69 -18.34
C ALA A 96 -28.24 -7.46 -17.89
N ARG A 97 -28.56 -8.54 -18.62
CA ARG A 97 -29.67 -9.43 -18.32
C ARG A 97 -29.44 -10.24 -17.06
N SER A 98 -28.22 -10.75 -16.87
CA SER A 98 -27.83 -11.46 -15.64
C SER A 98 -27.91 -10.54 -14.41
N ALA A 99 -27.52 -9.26 -14.55
CA ALA A 99 -27.62 -8.28 -13.48
C ALA A 99 -29.09 -8.01 -13.11
N LEU A 100 -29.97 -7.82 -14.10
CA LEU A 100 -31.42 -7.68 -13.89
C LEU A 100 -32.00 -8.90 -13.15
N ALA A 101 -31.64 -10.11 -13.58
CA ALA A 101 -32.11 -11.34 -12.93
C ALA A 101 -31.65 -11.44 -11.46
N ALA A 102 -30.37 -11.14 -11.19
CA ALA A 102 -29.82 -11.15 -9.84
C ALA A 102 -30.49 -10.10 -8.94
N MET A 103 -30.72 -8.89 -9.44
CA MET A 103 -31.44 -7.83 -8.73
C MET A 103 -32.89 -8.22 -8.46
N ALA A 104 -33.62 -8.67 -9.47
CA ALA A 104 -35.03 -9.06 -9.34
C ALA A 104 -35.22 -10.21 -8.33
N ALA A 105 -34.24 -11.12 -8.19
CA ALA A 105 -34.27 -12.17 -7.17
C ALA A 105 -34.26 -11.62 -5.73
N LYS A 106 -33.83 -10.38 -5.52
CA LYS A 106 -33.78 -9.74 -4.19
C LYS A 106 -34.78 -8.58 -4.04
N ILE A 107 -35.16 -7.92 -5.13
CA ILE A 107 -36.08 -6.78 -5.14
C ILE A 107 -37.30 -7.13 -6.02
N SER A 108 -38.42 -7.46 -5.37
CA SER A 108 -39.63 -7.96 -6.03
C SER A 108 -40.21 -7.01 -7.08
N ALA A 109 -40.02 -5.70 -6.92
CA ALA A 109 -40.48 -4.69 -7.89
C ALA A 109 -39.92 -4.89 -9.31
N TYR A 110 -38.77 -5.57 -9.46
CA TYR A 110 -38.15 -5.83 -10.75
C TYR A 110 -38.53 -7.20 -11.36
N GLN A 111 -39.26 -8.06 -10.64
CA GLN A 111 -39.73 -9.35 -11.14
C GLN A 111 -40.63 -9.23 -12.38
N PRO A 112 -41.62 -8.31 -12.44
CA PRO A 112 -42.43 -8.13 -13.65
C PRO A 112 -41.59 -7.75 -14.87
N VAL A 113 -40.58 -6.89 -14.68
CA VAL A 113 -39.68 -6.49 -15.76
C VAL A 113 -38.85 -7.66 -16.29
N LEU A 114 -38.40 -8.54 -15.39
CA LEU A 114 -37.62 -9.73 -15.75
C LEU A 114 -38.42 -10.70 -16.65
N THR A 115 -39.75 -10.75 -16.56
CA THR A 115 -40.56 -11.65 -17.42
C THR A 115 -40.39 -11.38 -18.92
N ASN A 116 -40.10 -10.13 -19.29
CA ASN A 116 -39.83 -9.76 -20.66
C ASN A 116 -38.36 -10.06 -21.01
N GLN A 117 -38.12 -11.01 -21.91
CA GLN A 117 -36.77 -11.47 -22.29
C GLN A 117 -35.92 -10.39 -22.97
N ASN A 118 -36.54 -9.32 -23.48
CA ASN A 118 -35.83 -8.23 -24.14
C ASN A 118 -35.40 -7.12 -23.16
N LYS A 119 -35.79 -7.20 -21.89
CA LYS A 119 -35.42 -6.21 -20.86
C LYS A 119 -34.06 -6.50 -20.25
N PHE A 120 -33.31 -5.44 -19.98
CA PHE A 120 -32.00 -5.48 -19.33
C PHE A 120 -31.74 -4.16 -18.59
N CYS A 121 -30.70 -4.12 -17.74
CA CYS A 121 -30.29 -2.90 -17.02
C CYS A 121 -29.51 -1.94 -17.92
N HIS A 122 -29.78 -0.65 -17.81
CA HIS A 122 -29.06 0.44 -18.47
C HIS A 122 -28.19 1.24 -17.50
N GLY A 123 -28.49 1.24 -16.20
CA GLY A 123 -27.69 1.92 -15.16
C GLY A 123 -26.87 0.94 -14.34
N TYR A 124 -25.58 1.27 -14.12
CA TYR A 124 -24.61 0.36 -13.48
C TYR A 124 -23.88 0.98 -12.30
N GLY A 125 -23.79 0.22 -11.21
CA GLY A 125 -23.13 0.61 -9.97
C GLY A 125 -24.01 1.50 -9.10
N ILE A 126 -23.52 1.76 -7.88
CA ILE A 126 -24.23 2.52 -6.84
C ILE A 126 -24.60 3.96 -7.26
N PHE A 127 -23.92 4.50 -8.28
CA PHE A 127 -24.15 5.84 -8.85
C PHE A 127 -24.80 5.82 -10.24
N GLN A 128 -25.28 4.67 -10.71
CA GLN A 128 -25.99 4.47 -11.99
C GLN A 128 -25.25 5.03 -13.22
N TYR A 129 -24.01 4.59 -13.44
CA TYR A 129 -23.27 4.92 -14.67
C TYR A 129 -23.96 4.29 -15.88
N ASP A 130 -24.32 5.12 -16.86
CA ASP A 130 -25.22 4.73 -17.94
C ASP A 130 -24.50 3.91 -19.03
N ILE A 131 -25.15 2.84 -19.50
CA ILE A 131 -24.64 1.93 -20.54
C ILE A 131 -24.35 2.64 -21.87
N GLN A 132 -24.83 3.86 -22.10
CA GLN A 132 -24.48 4.63 -23.30
C GLN A 132 -22.96 4.80 -23.45
N PHE A 133 -22.22 4.82 -22.34
CA PHE A 133 -20.78 4.91 -22.34
C PHE A 133 -20.09 3.62 -22.82
N PHE A 134 -20.78 2.47 -22.81
CA PHE A 134 -20.29 1.22 -23.42
C PHE A 134 -20.06 1.38 -24.93
N ARG A 135 -20.85 2.23 -25.61
CA ARG A 135 -20.78 2.42 -27.07
C ARG A 135 -19.37 2.73 -27.54
N ASN A 136 -18.77 3.80 -27.00
CA ASN A 136 -17.52 4.35 -27.53
C ASN A 136 -16.54 4.86 -26.46
N VAL A 137 -16.92 4.87 -25.18
CA VAL A 137 -16.14 5.55 -24.13
C VAL A 137 -15.44 4.55 -23.23
N ASP A 138 -16.17 3.57 -22.71
CA ASP A 138 -15.63 2.66 -21.69
C ASP A 138 -16.26 1.28 -21.74
N PRO A 139 -16.10 0.52 -22.84
CA PRO A 139 -16.67 -0.82 -22.95
C PRO A 139 -16.14 -1.77 -21.87
N ASP A 140 -14.85 -1.66 -21.52
CA ASP A 140 -14.20 -2.58 -20.60
C ASP A 140 -14.70 -2.42 -19.16
N TYR A 141 -15.11 -1.22 -18.71
CA TYR A 141 -15.74 -1.04 -17.40
C TYR A 141 -16.99 -1.90 -17.23
N PHE A 142 -17.82 -2.00 -18.26
CA PHE A 142 -19.04 -2.81 -18.21
C PHE A 142 -18.72 -4.31 -18.36
N LEU A 143 -17.85 -4.67 -19.31
CA LEU A 143 -17.51 -6.07 -19.57
C LEU A 143 -16.75 -6.73 -18.42
N ASN A 144 -15.87 -5.99 -17.74
CA ASN A 144 -15.13 -6.47 -16.57
C ASN A 144 -15.95 -6.41 -15.28
N ARG A 145 -17.18 -5.89 -15.33
CA ARG A 145 -18.05 -5.67 -14.17
C ARG A 145 -17.42 -4.76 -13.12
N ASP A 146 -16.69 -3.74 -13.58
CA ASP A 146 -16.01 -2.78 -12.72
C ASP A 146 -16.98 -1.94 -11.89
N TYR A 147 -18.24 -1.84 -12.32
CA TYR A 147 -19.34 -1.23 -11.58
C TYR A 147 -19.68 -1.92 -10.25
N GLU A 148 -19.16 -3.13 -10.00
CA GLU A 148 -19.31 -3.85 -8.74
C GLU A 148 -18.28 -3.41 -7.69
N VAL A 149 -17.23 -2.70 -8.12
CA VAL A 149 -16.15 -2.19 -7.26
C VAL A 149 -16.43 -0.72 -6.93
N PHE A 150 -16.67 -0.43 -5.65
CA PHE A 150 -17.09 0.90 -5.20
C PHE A 150 -16.16 2.03 -5.66
N GLU A 151 -14.85 1.83 -5.58
CA GLU A 151 -13.84 2.83 -5.95
C GLU A 151 -13.89 3.16 -7.45
N LYS A 152 -14.16 2.17 -8.30
CA LYS A 152 -14.28 2.36 -9.74
C LYS A 152 -15.55 3.13 -10.08
N SER A 153 -16.69 2.80 -9.46
CA SER A 153 -17.93 3.58 -9.60
C SER A 153 -17.83 5.00 -9.04
N LEU A 154 -17.17 5.18 -7.90
CA LEU A 154 -16.91 6.50 -7.31
C LEU A 154 -16.05 7.34 -8.24
N GLY A 155 -15.03 6.75 -8.87
CA GLY A 155 -14.21 7.41 -9.89
C GLY A 155 -15.04 7.94 -11.06
N LYS A 156 -15.99 7.17 -11.57
CA LYS A 156 -16.92 7.61 -12.63
C LYS A 156 -17.82 8.76 -12.17
N CYS A 157 -18.43 8.61 -10.99
CA CYS A 157 -19.26 9.67 -10.39
C CYS A 157 -18.48 10.99 -10.25
N LEU A 158 -17.27 10.94 -9.71
CA LEU A 158 -16.44 12.14 -9.51
C LEU A 158 -15.98 12.76 -10.82
N SER A 159 -15.61 11.97 -11.83
CA SER A 159 -15.25 12.48 -13.16
C SER A 159 -16.42 13.21 -13.80
N GLU A 160 -17.63 12.66 -13.71
CA GLU A 160 -18.82 13.33 -14.24
C GLU A 160 -19.17 14.59 -13.44
N LEU A 161 -19.16 14.53 -12.11
CA LEU A 161 -19.41 15.71 -11.27
C LEU A 161 -18.43 16.85 -11.57
N LYS A 162 -17.15 16.56 -11.79
CA LYS A 162 -16.15 17.55 -12.24
C LYS A 162 -16.56 18.16 -13.58
N ALA A 163 -16.85 17.33 -14.58
CA ALA A 163 -17.27 17.81 -15.90
C ALA A 163 -18.55 18.66 -15.84
N LYS A 164 -19.54 18.28 -15.01
CA LYS A 164 -20.78 19.06 -14.84
C LYS A 164 -20.54 20.36 -14.10
N LYS A 165 -19.73 20.36 -13.04
CA LYS A 165 -19.32 21.57 -12.32
C LYS A 165 -18.72 22.60 -13.29
N THR A 166 -17.81 22.15 -14.16
CA THR A 166 -17.23 22.98 -15.21
C THR A 166 -18.29 23.49 -16.18
N LYS A 167 -19.13 22.58 -16.68
CA LYS A 167 -20.20 22.93 -17.63
C LYS A 167 -21.17 24.00 -17.11
N ILE A 168 -21.44 24.03 -15.81
CA ILE A 168 -22.36 25.02 -15.20
C ILE A 168 -21.63 26.26 -14.64
N GLY A 169 -20.34 26.44 -14.98
CA GLY A 169 -19.59 27.66 -14.69
C GLY A 169 -19.17 27.82 -13.23
N LEU A 170 -19.01 26.71 -12.49
CA LEU A 170 -18.57 26.74 -11.09
C LEU A 170 -17.07 26.43 -10.93
N ASP A 171 -16.30 26.43 -12.03
CA ASP A 171 -14.84 26.29 -11.98
C ASP A 171 -14.18 27.37 -11.11
N GLY A 172 -12.99 27.06 -10.58
CA GLY A 172 -12.27 27.95 -9.69
C GLY A 172 -12.84 28.06 -8.27
N ARG A 173 -14.07 27.57 -8.00
CA ARG A 173 -14.61 27.55 -6.64
C ARG A 173 -14.00 26.41 -5.81
N PRO A 174 -13.28 26.71 -4.70
CA PRO A 174 -12.67 25.71 -3.84
C PRO A 174 -13.67 25.07 -2.87
N VAL A 175 -14.78 25.76 -2.60
CA VAL A 175 -15.89 25.30 -1.75
C VAL A 175 -17.20 25.64 -2.46
N LEU A 176 -18.18 24.75 -2.39
CA LEU A 176 -19.52 24.96 -2.93
C LEU A 176 -20.54 25.05 -1.78
N THR A 177 -21.48 25.98 -1.92
CA THR A 177 -22.66 26.08 -1.06
C THR A 177 -23.63 24.92 -1.31
N ASP A 178 -24.60 24.69 -0.43
CA ASP A 178 -25.59 23.62 -0.60
C ASP A 178 -26.40 23.77 -1.89
N ALA A 179 -26.77 25.00 -2.23
CA ALA A 179 -27.47 25.30 -3.47
C ALA A 179 -26.62 24.92 -4.70
N GLU A 180 -25.32 25.16 -4.65
CA GLU A 180 -24.39 24.81 -5.72
C GLU A 180 -24.08 23.31 -5.79
N LEU A 181 -23.97 22.64 -4.64
CA LEU A 181 -23.87 21.17 -4.60
C LEU A 181 -25.12 20.54 -5.24
N CYS A 182 -26.31 21.07 -4.95
CA CYS A 182 -27.54 20.65 -5.60
C CYS A 182 -27.53 20.97 -7.10
N ALA A 183 -27.06 22.15 -7.50
CA ALA A 183 -26.96 22.52 -8.92
C ALA A 183 -26.06 21.57 -9.70
N VAL A 184 -24.89 21.19 -9.14
CA VAL A 184 -24.00 20.19 -9.75
C VAL A 184 -24.68 18.81 -9.81
N ALA A 185 -25.38 18.38 -8.77
CA ALA A 185 -26.11 17.11 -8.77
C ALA A 185 -27.28 17.09 -9.79
N ILE A 186 -27.98 18.21 -9.97
CA ILE A 186 -29.00 18.37 -11.03
C ILE A 186 -28.34 18.27 -12.41
N ALA A 187 -27.17 18.89 -12.58
CA ALA A 187 -26.42 18.81 -13.82
C ALA A 187 -25.86 17.41 -14.09
N TYR A 188 -25.52 16.66 -13.04
CA TYR A 188 -25.20 15.23 -13.11
C TYR A 188 -26.39 14.44 -13.69
N ASN A 189 -27.58 14.62 -13.14
CA ASN A 189 -28.77 13.88 -13.58
C ASN A 189 -29.31 14.32 -14.96
N THR A 190 -29.34 15.61 -15.25
CA THR A 190 -30.05 16.16 -16.43
C THR A 190 -29.11 16.62 -17.55
N GLY A 191 -27.81 16.62 -17.31
CA GLY A 191 -26.80 17.12 -18.23
C GLY A 191 -26.55 18.63 -18.18
N GLY A 192 -27.29 19.42 -17.38
CA GLY A 192 -27.10 20.86 -17.20
C GLY A 192 -27.87 21.43 -16.00
N TYR A 193 -27.79 22.74 -15.77
CA TYR A 193 -28.53 23.40 -14.68
C TYR A 193 -29.14 24.71 -15.17
N ASN A 194 -30.44 24.89 -14.94
CA ASN A 194 -31.13 26.15 -15.21
C ASN A 194 -31.42 26.91 -13.90
N SER A 195 -30.75 28.05 -13.70
CA SER A 195 -30.90 28.84 -12.47
C SER A 195 -32.33 29.33 -12.21
N THR A 196 -33.15 29.57 -13.24
CA THR A 196 -34.53 30.07 -13.08
C THR A 196 -35.46 29.02 -12.48
N LYS A 197 -35.15 27.73 -12.65
CA LYS A 197 -35.95 26.63 -12.10
C LYS A 197 -35.50 26.21 -10.70
N GLY A 198 -34.34 26.66 -10.24
CA GLY A 198 -33.78 26.29 -8.94
C GLY A 198 -33.76 24.77 -8.72
N LEU A 199 -34.26 24.30 -7.59
CA LEU A 199 -34.29 22.86 -7.26
C LEU A 199 -35.41 22.07 -7.97
N LYS A 200 -36.34 22.72 -8.68
CA LYS A 200 -37.46 22.06 -9.38
C LYS A 200 -37.03 21.52 -10.75
N GLN A 201 -36.00 20.67 -10.76
CA GLN A 201 -35.38 20.12 -11.96
C GLN A 201 -35.04 18.62 -11.78
N GLY A 202 -34.96 17.91 -12.91
CA GLY A 202 -34.75 16.46 -12.97
C GLY A 202 -36.05 15.66 -12.80
N HIS A 203 -35.91 14.35 -12.58
CA HIS A 203 -37.05 13.45 -12.39
C HIS A 203 -37.98 13.95 -11.27
N SER A 204 -39.30 13.85 -11.48
CA SER A 204 -40.29 14.30 -10.50
C SER A 204 -41.26 13.19 -10.13
N VAL A 205 -41.61 13.11 -8.84
CA VAL A 205 -42.62 12.19 -8.30
C VAL A 205 -43.81 13.01 -7.81
N THR A 206 -45.03 12.57 -8.14
CA THR A 206 -46.27 13.12 -7.57
C THR A 206 -46.49 12.53 -6.18
N LEU A 207 -46.65 13.40 -5.18
CA LEU A 207 -46.93 13.03 -3.80
C LEU A 207 -48.43 12.76 -3.60
N ALA A 208 -48.78 12.20 -2.44
CA ALA A 208 -50.17 11.84 -2.11
C ALA A 208 -51.13 13.04 -2.08
N ASP A 209 -50.61 14.25 -1.82
CA ASP A 209 -51.36 15.51 -1.85
C ASP A 209 -51.48 16.12 -3.27
N GLY A 210 -51.03 15.41 -4.31
CA GLY A 210 -51.04 15.86 -5.70
C GLY A 210 -49.90 16.81 -6.07
N SER A 211 -49.08 17.25 -5.12
CA SER A 211 -47.91 18.10 -5.40
C SER A 211 -46.77 17.30 -6.05
N LYS A 212 -45.88 17.98 -6.77
CA LYS A 212 -44.69 17.34 -7.38
C LYS A 212 -43.43 17.66 -6.59
N LYS A 213 -42.61 16.63 -6.36
CA LYS A 213 -41.27 16.76 -5.80
C LYS A 213 -40.22 16.32 -6.81
N TYR A 214 -39.23 17.18 -7.02
CA TYR A 214 -38.21 17.03 -8.06
C TYR A 214 -36.90 16.48 -7.51
N TYR A 215 -36.08 15.87 -8.36
CA TYR A 215 -34.76 15.34 -8.07
C TYR A 215 -33.89 16.35 -7.28
N GLY A 216 -33.84 17.61 -7.72
CA GLY A 216 -33.07 18.64 -7.01
C GLY A 216 -33.53 18.88 -5.58
N GLN A 217 -34.82 18.74 -5.29
CA GLN A 217 -35.38 18.85 -3.94
C GLN A 217 -35.07 17.61 -3.09
N PHE A 218 -35.05 16.42 -3.71
CA PHE A 218 -34.62 15.19 -3.03
C PHE A 218 -33.15 15.25 -2.64
N ILE A 219 -32.26 15.69 -3.55
CA ILE A 219 -30.84 15.87 -3.23
C ILE A 219 -30.63 16.81 -2.05
N ALA A 220 -31.33 17.95 -2.02
CA ALA A 220 -31.22 18.89 -0.90
C ALA A 220 -31.62 18.24 0.44
N GLU A 221 -32.71 17.45 0.45
CA GLU A 221 -33.13 16.69 1.62
C GLU A 221 -32.09 15.64 2.03
N TYR A 222 -31.51 14.94 1.07
CA TYR A 222 -30.54 13.87 1.33
C TYR A 222 -29.20 14.41 1.81
N ILE A 223 -28.73 15.55 1.31
CA ILE A 223 -27.56 16.25 1.85
C ILE A 223 -27.82 16.63 3.31
N LYS A 224 -29.00 17.18 3.61
CA LYS A 224 -29.39 17.52 4.99
C LYS A 224 -29.43 16.28 5.89
N ALA A 225 -30.01 15.18 5.42
CA ALA A 225 -30.06 13.92 6.16
C ALA A 225 -28.67 13.30 6.37
N ALA A 226 -27.80 13.36 5.35
CA ALA A 226 -26.43 12.92 5.46
C ALA A 226 -25.67 13.73 6.52
N ARG A 227 -25.79 15.06 6.52
CA ARG A 227 -25.14 15.92 7.52
C ARG A 227 -25.60 15.68 8.96
N ALA A 228 -26.88 15.36 9.15
CA ALA A 228 -27.41 15.02 10.46
C ALA A 228 -26.79 13.73 11.04
N VAL A 229 -26.18 12.90 10.18
CA VAL A 229 -25.44 11.70 10.59
C VAL A 229 -23.99 12.06 10.83
N VAL A 230 -23.61 12.05 12.11
CA VAL A 230 -22.23 12.19 12.54
C VAL A 230 -21.45 10.98 12.05
N PHE A 231 -20.51 11.24 11.15
CA PHE A 231 -19.48 10.29 10.77
C PHE A 231 -18.15 10.89 11.14
N SER A 232 -17.59 10.40 12.22
CA SER A 232 -16.18 10.61 12.50
C SER A 232 -15.43 9.52 11.74
N PRO A 233 -14.66 9.85 10.68
CA PRO A 233 -13.70 8.88 10.18
C PRO A 233 -12.86 8.43 11.39
N PRO A 234 -12.48 7.14 11.48
CA PRO A 234 -11.60 6.69 12.54
C PRO A 234 -10.43 7.68 12.61
N VAL A 235 -10.20 8.24 13.80
CA VAL A 235 -9.08 9.16 14.03
C VAL A 235 -7.84 8.38 13.65
N ILE A 236 -7.35 8.63 12.45
CA ILE A 236 -5.98 8.29 12.10
C ILE A 236 -5.20 9.25 12.96
N THR A 237 -4.79 8.76 14.13
CA THR A 237 -3.76 9.41 14.91
C THR A 237 -2.65 9.78 13.94
N PRO A 238 -2.09 11.01 14.00
CA PRO A 238 -0.88 11.32 13.25
C PRO A 238 0.09 10.16 13.45
N PRO A 239 0.80 9.70 12.39
CA PRO A 239 1.59 8.50 12.46
C PRO A 239 2.37 8.59 13.76
N THR A 240 2.13 7.62 14.65
CA THR A 240 3.00 7.47 15.80
C THR A 240 4.39 7.46 15.19
N PRO A 241 5.32 8.34 15.63
CA PRO A 241 6.72 8.05 15.39
C PRO A 241 6.88 6.58 15.73
N VAL A 242 7.57 5.85 14.86
CA VAL A 242 8.04 4.49 15.11
C VAL A 242 8.07 4.23 16.62
N PRO A 243 7.32 3.25 17.16
CA PRO A 243 7.25 3.04 18.60
C PRO A 243 8.67 3.13 19.17
N PRO A 244 8.91 4.01 20.16
CA PRO A 244 10.27 4.25 20.63
C PRO A 244 10.90 2.92 21.04
N PRO A 245 12.22 2.75 20.83
CA PRO A 245 12.91 1.54 21.24
C PRO A 245 12.53 1.18 22.68
N SER A 246 12.26 -0.09 22.96
CA SER A 246 12.08 -0.50 24.36
C SER A 246 13.36 -0.11 25.13
N PRO A 247 13.25 0.73 26.18
CA PRO A 247 14.41 1.28 26.86
C PRO A 247 15.17 0.16 27.60
N VAL A 248 16.49 0.26 27.64
CA VAL A 248 17.33 -0.56 28.52
C VAL A 248 17.07 -0.10 29.96
N THR A 249 16.72 -1.03 30.83
CA THR A 249 16.41 -0.75 32.24
C THR A 249 17.59 -1.04 33.17
N ALA A 250 18.55 -1.85 32.72
CA ALA A 250 19.77 -2.16 33.45
C ALA A 250 20.61 -0.89 33.72
N THR A 251 21.01 -0.70 34.98
CA THR A 251 21.80 0.46 35.43
C THR A 251 23.29 0.18 35.56
N GLY A 252 23.71 -1.08 35.36
CA GLY A 252 25.12 -1.49 35.47
C GLY A 252 26.02 -0.94 34.35
N LYS A 253 27.28 -1.37 34.37
CA LYS A 253 28.31 -0.84 33.48
C LYS A 253 27.92 -1.00 32.02
N THR A 254 28.30 0.00 31.22
CA THR A 254 28.11 -0.06 29.76
C THR A 254 29.32 -0.73 29.13
N TYR A 255 29.06 -1.71 28.27
CA TYR A 255 30.07 -2.44 27.51
C TYR A 255 29.80 -2.28 26.02
N ARG A 256 30.86 -2.28 25.21
CA ARG A 256 30.82 -2.36 23.75
C ARG A 256 31.18 -3.77 23.31
N VAL A 257 30.45 -4.29 22.34
CA VAL A 257 30.73 -5.58 21.70
C VAL A 257 31.95 -5.46 20.80
N GLU A 258 32.98 -6.26 21.04
CA GLU A 258 34.22 -6.31 20.26
C GLU A 258 34.38 -7.70 19.65
N THR A 259 33.86 -7.89 18.43
CA THR A 259 34.03 -9.12 17.65
C THR A 259 34.82 -8.83 16.37
N LEU A 260 35.55 -9.84 15.85
CA LEU A 260 36.40 -9.67 14.67
C LEU A 260 35.61 -9.71 13.35
N SER A 261 34.59 -10.57 13.26
CA SER A 261 33.84 -10.81 12.01
C SER A 261 32.36 -11.15 12.21
N ASP A 262 32.00 -11.91 13.23
CA ASP A 262 30.60 -12.32 13.49
C ASP A 262 29.96 -11.52 14.64
N PRO A 263 28.64 -11.28 14.61
CA PRO A 263 27.90 -10.72 15.74
C PRO A 263 28.05 -11.57 17.01
N LEU A 264 28.06 -10.93 18.18
CA LEU A 264 28.17 -11.63 19.47
C LEU A 264 26.83 -12.31 19.82
N ALA A 265 26.82 -13.64 19.95
CA ALA A 265 25.61 -14.36 20.30
C ALA A 265 25.14 -14.06 21.73
N LEU A 266 23.83 -13.81 21.87
CA LEU A 266 23.13 -13.67 23.14
C LEU A 266 22.39 -14.99 23.47
N ARG A 267 22.59 -15.49 24.69
CA ARG A 267 22.07 -16.79 25.16
C ARG A 267 20.98 -16.65 26.21
N ARG A 268 20.07 -17.62 26.24
CA ARG A 268 19.00 -17.71 27.25
C ARG A 268 19.53 -18.10 28.64
N THR A 269 20.65 -18.83 28.70
CA THR A 269 21.31 -19.24 29.94
C THR A 269 22.83 -19.04 29.84
N ALA A 270 23.51 -18.93 30.98
CA ALA A 270 24.96 -18.78 31.06
C ALA A 270 25.74 -20.06 30.69
N ALA A 271 25.07 -21.21 30.63
CA ALA A 271 25.71 -22.48 30.27
C ALA A 271 25.69 -22.71 28.75
N LYS A 272 26.75 -23.29 28.18
CA LYS A 272 26.70 -23.83 26.82
C LYS A 272 25.88 -25.14 26.83
N PRO A 273 24.99 -25.38 25.85
CA PRO A 273 24.27 -26.65 25.76
C PRO A 273 25.24 -27.84 25.62
N GLY A 274 24.91 -28.96 26.25
CA GLY A 274 25.64 -30.22 26.06
C GLY A 274 25.39 -30.83 24.67
N ALA A 275 26.17 -31.84 24.29
CA ALA A 275 25.96 -32.55 23.02
C ALA A 275 24.53 -33.12 22.94
N GLY A 276 23.82 -32.83 21.85
CA GLY A 276 22.42 -33.27 21.64
C GLY A 276 21.35 -32.40 22.30
N GLN A 277 21.72 -31.34 23.04
CA GLN A 277 20.76 -30.39 23.61
C GLN A 277 20.43 -29.24 22.64
N PRO A 278 19.23 -28.66 22.71
CA PRO A 278 18.83 -27.55 21.86
C PRO A 278 19.74 -26.32 22.07
N ASP A 279 20.06 -25.61 20.98
CA ASP A 279 20.84 -24.38 21.05
C ASP A 279 20.11 -23.34 21.90
N ASN A 280 20.85 -22.65 22.76
CA ASN A 280 20.30 -21.63 23.65
C ASN A 280 20.63 -20.20 23.20
N ARG A 281 21.30 -20.02 22.06
CA ARG A 281 21.46 -18.73 21.38
C ARG A 281 20.12 -18.29 20.81
N PHE A 282 19.72 -17.05 21.05
CA PHE A 282 18.40 -16.56 20.61
C PHE A 282 18.43 -15.15 20.01
N ALA A 283 19.54 -14.42 20.14
CA ALA A 283 19.75 -13.14 19.47
C ALA A 283 21.24 -12.94 19.18
N ALA A 284 21.54 -11.93 18.37
CA ALA A 284 22.88 -11.54 18.01
C ALA A 284 23.05 -10.05 18.33
N LEU A 285 24.09 -9.71 19.09
CA LEU A 285 24.51 -8.35 19.35
C LEU A 285 25.43 -7.90 18.22
N PRO A 286 25.06 -6.85 17.46
CA PRO A 286 25.92 -6.32 16.42
C PRO A 286 27.28 -5.93 16.99
N ARG A 287 28.30 -6.04 16.14
CA ARG A 287 29.64 -5.55 16.47
C ARG A 287 29.54 -4.06 16.81
N HIS A 288 30.28 -3.64 17.83
CA HIS A 288 30.31 -2.28 18.37
C HIS A 288 29.00 -1.76 18.99
N SER A 289 27.95 -2.59 19.07
CA SER A 289 26.75 -2.22 19.84
C SER A 289 27.07 -2.04 21.32
N LEU A 290 26.34 -1.14 21.97
CA LEU A 290 26.39 -0.92 23.41
C LEU A 290 25.39 -1.84 24.12
N VAL A 291 25.85 -2.44 25.21
CA VAL A 291 25.04 -3.24 26.13
C VAL A 291 25.26 -2.74 27.55
N ARG A 292 24.25 -2.88 28.41
CA ARG A 292 24.40 -2.63 29.85
C ARG A 292 24.36 -3.92 30.62
N ALA A 293 25.33 -4.11 31.51
CA ALA A 293 25.31 -5.23 32.43
C ALA A 293 24.15 -5.11 33.41
N ILE A 294 23.46 -6.22 33.64
CA ILE A 294 22.54 -6.40 34.77
C ILE A 294 23.36 -6.76 36.02
N SER A 295 24.39 -7.59 35.83
CA SER A 295 25.37 -7.96 36.83
C SER A 295 26.76 -7.84 36.23
N ASP A 296 27.71 -7.28 36.98
CA ASP A 296 29.11 -7.17 36.60
C ASP A 296 29.91 -8.47 36.84
N VAL A 297 29.27 -9.53 37.36
CA VAL A 297 29.90 -10.82 37.68
C VAL A 297 29.60 -11.84 36.58
N PRO A 298 30.61 -12.30 35.80
CA PRO A 298 30.40 -13.34 34.81
C PRO A 298 30.08 -14.69 35.46
N VAL A 299 29.09 -15.40 34.93
CA VAL A 299 28.77 -16.80 35.28
C VAL A 299 29.15 -17.66 34.08
N ASN A 300 29.97 -18.69 34.28
CA ASN A 300 30.49 -19.57 33.22
C ASN A 300 31.15 -18.81 32.03
N GLY A 301 31.75 -17.64 32.31
CA GLY A 301 32.37 -16.79 31.28
C GLY A 301 31.38 -15.91 30.49
N PHE A 302 30.12 -15.80 30.92
CA PHE A 302 29.11 -14.95 30.32
C PHE A 302 28.59 -13.89 31.31
N LEU A 303 28.45 -12.66 30.85
CA LEU A 303 27.81 -11.55 31.56
C LEU A 303 26.33 -11.49 31.20
N GLU A 304 25.46 -11.28 32.19
CA GLU A 304 24.06 -10.99 31.93
C GLU A 304 23.91 -9.51 31.55
N VAL A 305 23.36 -9.26 30.37
CA VAL A 305 23.27 -7.92 29.77
C VAL A 305 21.88 -7.63 29.24
N GLU A 306 21.52 -6.35 29.23
CA GLU A 306 20.44 -5.78 28.44
C GLU A 306 20.99 -4.94 27.29
N ALA A 307 20.37 -5.07 26.13
CA ALA A 307 20.65 -4.24 24.98
C ALA A 307 19.35 -3.86 24.29
N SER A 308 19.23 -2.59 23.88
CA SER A 308 18.21 -2.20 22.92
C SER A 308 18.78 -2.47 21.53
N ILE A 309 18.46 -3.64 20.98
CA ILE A 309 18.91 -4.01 19.64
C ILE A 309 17.77 -3.66 18.69
N GLN A 310 18.01 -2.65 17.85
CA GLN A 310 17.14 -2.31 16.73
C GLN A 310 15.66 -2.07 17.14
N GLY A 311 15.42 -1.52 18.34
CA GLY A 311 14.07 -1.17 18.83
C GLY A 311 13.45 -2.16 19.82
N ALA A 312 14.03 -3.34 20.02
CA ALA A 312 13.57 -4.33 21.00
C ALA A 312 14.56 -4.49 22.16
N LEU A 313 14.05 -4.50 23.39
CA LEU A 313 14.84 -4.85 24.57
C LEU A 313 15.15 -6.34 24.53
N LYS A 314 16.44 -6.69 24.53
CA LYS A 314 16.91 -8.07 24.63
C LYS A 314 17.72 -8.20 25.91
N ARG A 315 17.35 -9.21 26.71
CA ARG A 315 18.03 -9.58 27.95
C ARG A 315 18.56 -11.01 27.82
N GLY A 316 19.83 -11.22 28.13
CA GLY A 316 20.43 -12.55 28.11
C GLY A 316 21.91 -12.55 28.45
N PHE A 317 22.58 -13.67 28.19
CA PHE A 317 23.98 -13.90 28.55
C PHE A 317 24.89 -13.73 27.33
N ALA A 318 25.85 -12.82 27.41
CA ALA A 318 26.83 -12.51 26.37
C ALA A 318 28.25 -12.85 26.85
N SER A 319 29.13 -13.31 25.95
CA SER A 319 30.48 -13.73 26.33
C SER A 319 31.29 -12.55 26.87
N ALA A 320 31.77 -12.65 28.11
CA ALA A 320 32.45 -11.54 28.78
C ALA A 320 33.76 -11.14 28.09
N SER A 321 34.46 -12.09 27.46
CA SER A 321 35.71 -11.84 26.75
C SER A 321 35.56 -11.02 25.47
N LEU A 322 34.33 -10.85 24.97
CA LEU A 322 34.01 -10.08 23.76
C LEU A 322 33.27 -8.77 24.09
N LEU A 323 33.29 -8.37 25.37
CA LEU A 323 32.72 -7.13 25.88
C LEU A 323 33.82 -6.25 26.46
N LYS A 324 33.91 -5.01 25.99
CA LYS A 324 34.88 -4.01 26.49
C LYS A 324 34.15 -2.87 27.16
N ALA A 325 34.46 -2.58 28.42
CA ALA A 325 33.81 -1.50 29.17
C ALA A 325 34.01 -0.14 28.48
N VAL A 326 32.96 0.67 28.44
CA VAL A 326 32.98 2.03 27.88
C VAL A 326 32.71 3.04 28.99
N VAL A 327 33.56 4.05 29.08
CA VAL A 327 33.33 5.23 29.91
C VAL A 327 32.57 6.24 29.05
N THR A 328 31.35 6.61 29.41
CA THR A 328 30.53 7.55 28.61
C THR A 328 30.61 8.97 29.20
N PRO A 329 31.05 10.01 28.48
CA PRO A 329 30.83 11.40 28.86
C PRO A 329 29.42 11.86 28.46
N VAL A 330 28.80 12.73 29.28
CA VAL A 330 27.46 13.31 29.06
C VAL A 330 27.54 14.40 27.98
N VAL A 331 26.69 14.37 26.94
CA VAL A 331 26.64 15.39 25.87
C VAL A 331 25.28 16.12 25.85
N ALA A 332 25.34 17.45 25.81
CA ALA A 332 24.23 18.41 25.78
C ALA A 332 23.69 18.67 24.35
N PRO A 333 22.45 19.18 24.17
CA PRO A 333 21.80 19.29 22.86
C PRO A 333 22.16 20.57 22.07
N PRO A 334 22.20 20.54 20.72
CA PRO A 334 22.53 21.69 19.88
C PRO A 334 21.29 22.51 19.41
N PRO A 335 21.48 23.78 18.96
CA PRO A 335 20.41 24.72 18.60
C PRO A 335 19.94 24.61 17.12
N PRO A 336 18.79 25.23 16.74
CA PRO A 336 18.12 25.01 15.45
C PRO A 336 18.66 25.89 14.30
N ALA A 337 18.58 25.37 13.06
CA ALA A 337 19.05 26.04 11.83
C ALA A 337 17.90 26.34 10.83
N THR A 338 18.01 27.50 10.19
CA THR A 338 17.15 28.08 9.13
C THR A 338 17.51 27.53 7.73
N PRO A 339 16.57 27.52 6.73
CA PRO A 339 16.78 26.88 5.43
C PRO A 339 17.13 27.86 4.29
N PRO A 340 17.77 27.40 3.19
CA PRO A 340 17.65 28.08 1.90
C PRO A 340 17.23 27.18 0.70
N VAL A 341 16.97 27.92 -0.39
CA VAL A 341 16.22 27.69 -1.63
C VAL A 341 16.86 26.72 -2.64
N ALA A 342 16.02 26.20 -3.56
CA ALA A 342 16.22 25.08 -4.49
C ALA A 342 16.97 25.38 -5.82
N ALA A 343 17.65 24.35 -6.35
CA ALA A 343 18.01 24.11 -7.77
C ALA A 343 18.33 22.59 -8.00
N PRO A 344 18.57 22.09 -9.24
CA PRO A 344 17.85 21.01 -9.92
C PRO A 344 18.31 19.56 -9.64
N VAL A 345 17.48 18.62 -10.10
CA VAL A 345 17.39 17.18 -9.79
C VAL A 345 18.71 16.39 -10.00
N ALA A 346 19.33 15.99 -8.90
CA ALA A 346 20.22 14.83 -8.78
C ALA A 346 19.52 13.72 -7.98
N LEU A 347 19.94 12.46 -8.15
CA LEU A 347 19.51 11.34 -7.29
C LEU A 347 19.57 11.76 -5.81
N PRO A 348 18.53 11.49 -4.99
CA PRO A 348 18.43 12.06 -3.65
C PRO A 348 19.50 11.47 -2.74
N SER A 349 20.65 12.14 -2.60
CA SER A 349 21.54 11.94 -1.47
C SER A 349 20.91 12.61 -0.24
N ARG A 350 20.58 11.79 0.75
CA ARG A 350 20.04 12.24 2.04
C ARG A 350 21.06 13.13 2.76
N PRO A 351 20.64 14.20 3.46
CA PRO A 351 21.55 14.95 4.32
C PRO A 351 22.09 14.06 5.45
N ALA A 352 23.40 14.17 5.69
CA ALA A 352 24.12 13.38 6.69
C ALA A 352 23.50 13.53 8.09
N THR A 353 23.16 12.41 8.73
CA THR A 353 22.79 12.39 10.15
C THR A 353 24.03 12.58 11.02
N ALA A 354 23.88 13.43 12.04
CA ALA A 354 24.92 13.76 13.01
C ALA A 354 25.33 12.54 13.85
N SER A 355 26.36 11.82 13.41
CA SER A 355 27.32 11.03 14.22
C SER A 355 28.36 10.43 13.27
N GLY A 356 29.62 10.90 13.35
CA GLY A 356 30.85 10.38 12.72
C GLY A 356 30.74 9.36 11.57
N SER A 357 30.85 9.87 10.34
CA SER A 357 31.08 9.17 9.06
C SER A 357 30.32 7.84 8.83
N VAL A 358 29.05 7.94 8.43
CA VAL A 358 28.39 6.87 7.66
C VAL A 358 29.22 6.65 6.38
N LEU A 359 29.55 5.39 6.07
CA LEU A 359 30.21 5.06 4.79
C LEU A 359 29.37 5.62 3.63
N PRO A 360 29.95 6.08 2.52
CA PRO A 360 29.13 6.57 1.42
C PRO A 360 28.31 5.43 0.79
N GLU A 361 27.07 5.73 0.43
CA GLU A 361 26.27 4.88 -0.47
C GLU A 361 27.06 4.63 -1.75
N VAL A 362 26.98 3.40 -2.27
CA VAL A 362 27.72 3.01 -3.46
C VAL A 362 26.84 2.38 -4.52
N HIS A 363 27.03 2.86 -5.74
CA HIS A 363 26.43 2.36 -6.97
C HIS A 363 27.48 2.32 -8.08
N LEU A 364 27.47 1.27 -8.89
CA LEU A 364 28.23 1.28 -10.13
C LEU A 364 27.53 2.15 -11.16
N LYS A 365 28.33 2.90 -11.92
CA LYS A 365 27.85 3.74 -13.03
C LYS A 365 28.14 3.06 -14.36
N ARG A 366 27.16 3.04 -15.25
CA ARG A 366 27.40 2.63 -16.65
C ARG A 366 28.13 3.73 -17.41
N LYS A 367 28.62 3.38 -18.60
CA LYS A 367 29.06 4.37 -19.59
C LYS A 367 27.92 5.35 -19.87
N VAL A 368 28.27 6.62 -20.07
CA VAL A 368 27.30 7.69 -20.39
C VAL A 368 26.43 7.27 -21.58
N GLY A 369 25.11 7.45 -21.44
CA GLY A 369 24.12 7.07 -22.46
C GLY A 369 23.61 5.62 -22.40
N ALA A 370 24.23 4.74 -21.60
CA ALA A 370 23.73 3.37 -21.44
C ALA A 370 22.60 3.29 -20.39
N VAL A 371 21.52 2.61 -20.77
CA VAL A 371 20.34 2.40 -19.91
C VAL A 371 20.37 0.97 -19.36
N THR A 372 20.02 0.78 -18.09
CA THR A 372 19.79 -0.54 -17.48
C THR A 372 18.30 -0.78 -17.41
N LYS A 373 17.82 -1.85 -18.06
CA LYS A 373 16.39 -2.13 -18.20
C LYS A 373 15.96 -3.40 -17.46
N ARG A 374 14.67 -3.51 -17.13
CA ARG A 374 14.07 -4.77 -16.63
C ARG A 374 14.08 -5.89 -17.67
N THR A 375 14.10 -5.55 -18.95
CA THR A 375 14.18 -6.52 -20.06
C THR A 375 15.60 -7.03 -20.30
N ASP A 376 16.62 -6.45 -19.65
CA ASP A 376 17.99 -6.91 -19.77
C ASP A 376 18.20 -8.15 -18.87
N PRO A 377 18.96 -9.16 -19.30
CA PRO A 377 19.25 -10.29 -18.45
C PRO A 377 20.22 -9.89 -17.31
N PRO A 378 20.19 -10.58 -16.15
CA PRO A 378 20.96 -10.17 -14.96
C PRO A 378 22.47 -10.16 -15.18
N ASN A 379 23.00 -11.02 -16.05
CA ASN A 379 24.42 -11.06 -16.43
C ASN A 379 24.86 -9.88 -17.32
N GLN A 380 23.91 -9.09 -17.87
CA GLN A 380 24.17 -7.93 -18.70
C GLN A 380 23.71 -6.63 -18.03
N GLY A 381 23.85 -6.50 -16.71
CA GLY A 381 23.49 -5.26 -16.01
C GLY A 381 23.03 -5.41 -14.58
N GLY A 382 23.05 -6.62 -14.02
CA GLY A 382 22.56 -6.89 -12.66
C GLY A 382 23.32 -6.14 -11.57
N ALA A 383 24.58 -5.74 -11.79
CA ALA A 383 25.33 -4.94 -10.82
C ALA A 383 24.98 -3.44 -10.84
N TYR A 384 24.29 -2.96 -11.90
CA TYR A 384 23.94 -1.56 -12.09
C TYR A 384 22.47 -1.32 -11.71
N PRO A 385 22.13 -0.17 -11.10
CA PRO A 385 20.74 0.23 -10.88
C PRO A 385 19.96 0.38 -12.19
N LEU A 386 18.65 0.21 -12.13
CA LEU A 386 17.74 0.56 -13.22
C LEU A 386 17.83 2.05 -13.55
N SER A 387 17.69 2.39 -14.83
CA SER A 387 17.77 3.78 -15.31
C SER A 387 16.84 4.07 -16.48
N GLU A 388 15.76 3.30 -16.62
CA GLU A 388 14.73 3.52 -17.62
C GLU A 388 14.01 4.87 -17.40
N ALA A 389 13.40 5.41 -18.45
CA ALA A 389 12.55 6.58 -18.31
C ALA A 389 11.25 6.24 -17.56
N ASN A 390 10.67 7.24 -16.88
CA ASN A 390 9.35 7.15 -16.22
C ASN A 390 9.24 6.05 -15.14
N MET A 391 10.33 5.76 -14.42
CA MET A 391 10.25 4.82 -13.30
C MET A 391 9.40 5.43 -12.18
N PRO A 392 8.41 4.68 -11.63
CA PRO A 392 7.59 5.17 -10.53
C PRO A 392 8.44 5.29 -9.27
N THR A 393 8.03 6.21 -8.40
CA THR A 393 8.66 6.38 -7.08
C THR A 393 7.62 6.38 -5.99
N ARG A 394 8.00 5.97 -4.77
CA ARG A 394 7.09 5.96 -3.62
C ARG A 394 6.60 7.36 -3.22
N GLY A 395 7.47 8.37 -3.36
CA GLY A 395 7.20 9.75 -2.95
C GLY A 395 7.00 9.93 -1.43
N THR A 396 6.70 11.17 -1.02
CA THR A 396 6.54 11.59 0.40
C THR A 396 5.09 11.93 0.76
N GLY A 397 4.12 11.49 -0.04
CA GLY A 397 2.70 11.78 0.12
C GLY A 397 2.04 11.09 1.33
N SER A 398 0.70 11.13 1.38
CA SER A 398 -0.08 10.42 2.39
C SER A 398 0.21 8.92 2.39
N THR A 399 -0.12 8.21 3.48
CA THR A 399 -0.04 6.73 3.54
C THR A 399 -0.67 6.07 2.32
N ALA A 400 -1.89 6.47 1.96
CA ALA A 400 -2.57 5.89 0.81
C ALA A 400 -1.86 6.20 -0.52
N ALA A 401 -1.35 7.41 -0.70
CA ALA A 401 -0.54 7.76 -1.87
C ALA A 401 0.76 6.93 -1.93
N ARG A 402 1.46 6.76 -0.80
CA ARG A 402 2.65 5.90 -0.72
C ARG A 402 2.32 4.45 -1.04
N CYS A 403 1.21 3.91 -0.53
CA CYS A 403 0.76 2.55 -0.85
C CYS A 403 0.40 2.39 -2.34
N ALA A 404 -0.29 3.36 -2.94
CA ALA A 404 -0.60 3.36 -4.36
C ALA A 404 0.67 3.44 -5.22
N ASN A 405 1.63 4.27 -4.82
CA ASN A 405 2.91 4.39 -5.51
C ASN A 405 3.78 3.13 -5.36
N ILE A 406 3.74 2.46 -4.20
CA ILE A 406 4.35 1.14 -4.02
C ILE A 406 3.69 0.11 -4.94
N ALA A 407 2.36 0.13 -5.09
CA ALA A 407 1.67 -0.72 -6.05
C ALA A 407 2.10 -0.43 -7.50
N ALA A 408 2.33 0.85 -7.85
CA ALA A 408 2.88 1.24 -9.15
C ALA A 408 4.32 0.72 -9.34
N ILE A 409 5.17 0.74 -8.30
CA ILE A 409 6.50 0.12 -8.32
C ILE A 409 6.39 -1.39 -8.57
N ILE A 410 5.50 -2.10 -7.87
CA ILE A 410 5.28 -3.54 -8.06
C ILE A 410 4.82 -3.84 -9.48
N ALA A 411 3.88 -3.04 -10.01
CA ALA A 411 3.36 -3.18 -11.37
C ALA A 411 4.41 -2.81 -12.44
N TYR A 412 5.31 -1.88 -12.14
CA TYR A 412 6.42 -1.52 -13.01
C TYR A 412 7.48 -2.64 -13.02
N LEU A 413 7.91 -3.11 -11.85
CA LEU A 413 8.93 -4.16 -11.78
C LEU A 413 8.39 -5.49 -12.35
N ASP A 414 7.12 -5.79 -12.10
CA ASP A 414 6.38 -6.97 -12.58
C ASP A 414 7.26 -8.21 -12.74
N SER A 415 7.65 -8.81 -11.62
CA SER A 415 8.52 -9.99 -11.61
C SER A 415 7.90 -11.20 -12.30
N GLU A 416 6.58 -11.20 -12.54
CA GLU A 416 5.85 -12.27 -13.21
C GLU A 416 5.90 -12.14 -14.73
N ASN A 417 6.20 -10.95 -15.25
CA ASN A 417 6.25 -10.72 -16.69
C ASN A 417 7.45 -11.46 -17.30
N PRO A 418 7.22 -12.41 -18.24
CA PRO A 418 8.30 -13.19 -18.85
C PRO A 418 9.27 -12.33 -19.68
N ALA A 419 8.88 -11.12 -20.08
CA ALA A 419 9.75 -10.16 -20.77
C ALA A 419 10.72 -9.43 -19.82
N HIS A 420 10.45 -9.41 -18.51
CA HIS A 420 11.32 -8.79 -17.51
C HIS A 420 12.45 -9.74 -17.10
N LEU A 421 13.36 -10.00 -18.05
CA LEU A 421 14.46 -10.96 -17.93
C LEU A 421 15.34 -10.73 -16.69
N ARG A 422 15.42 -9.49 -16.20
CA ARG A 422 16.15 -9.13 -14.99
C ARG A 422 15.71 -9.90 -13.74
N TYR A 423 14.46 -10.35 -13.70
CA TYR A 423 13.89 -11.10 -12.57
C TYR A 423 13.63 -12.56 -12.89
N LYS A 424 13.80 -12.97 -14.15
CA LYS A 424 13.47 -14.31 -14.61
C LYS A 424 14.49 -15.31 -14.07
N PRO A 425 14.08 -16.35 -13.33
CA PRO A 425 15.00 -17.38 -12.88
C PRO A 425 15.57 -18.15 -14.08
N ALA A 426 16.90 -18.21 -14.16
CA ALA A 426 17.65 -18.89 -15.23
C ALA A 426 18.77 -19.77 -14.63
N GLY A 427 18.43 -20.51 -13.57
CA GLY A 427 19.36 -21.22 -12.69
C GLY A 427 19.36 -20.61 -11.28
N PRO A 428 20.12 -19.53 -11.01
CA PRO A 428 20.05 -18.78 -9.76
C PRO A 428 18.74 -17.97 -9.64
N THR A 429 18.37 -17.61 -8.40
CA THR A 429 17.26 -16.70 -8.09
C THR A 429 17.74 -15.25 -8.01
N TYR A 430 16.90 -14.29 -8.39
CA TYR A 430 17.27 -12.87 -8.48
C TYR A 430 16.53 -11.99 -7.46
N CYS A 431 16.22 -12.59 -6.31
CA CYS A 431 15.43 -11.95 -5.26
C CYS A 431 16.12 -10.72 -4.66
N ASN A 432 17.46 -10.76 -4.54
CA ASN A 432 18.29 -9.62 -4.14
C ASN A 432 18.26 -8.47 -5.16
N LEU A 433 18.20 -8.78 -6.46
CA LEU A 433 18.13 -7.78 -7.52
C LEU A 433 16.77 -7.07 -7.51
N TYR A 434 15.69 -7.85 -7.38
CA TYR A 434 14.35 -7.31 -7.23
C TYR A 434 14.19 -6.44 -5.97
N ALA A 435 14.70 -6.91 -4.82
CA ALA A 435 14.66 -6.13 -3.58
C ALA A 435 15.45 -4.81 -3.72
N HIS A 436 16.65 -4.85 -4.33
CA HIS A 436 17.43 -3.64 -4.62
C HIS A 436 16.65 -2.64 -5.48
N ASP A 437 16.10 -3.09 -6.61
CA ASP A 437 15.41 -2.21 -7.55
C ASP A 437 14.13 -1.65 -6.92
N PHE A 438 13.41 -2.46 -6.15
CA PHE A 438 12.25 -2.02 -5.37
C PHE A 438 12.64 -0.92 -4.39
N CYS A 439 13.67 -1.15 -3.56
CA CYS A 439 14.13 -0.18 -2.57
C CYS A 439 14.60 1.12 -3.23
N THR A 440 15.33 1.03 -4.35
CA THR A 440 15.80 2.18 -5.12
C THR A 440 14.63 3.05 -5.60
N LEU A 441 13.60 2.43 -6.20
CA LEU A 441 12.39 3.14 -6.63
C LEU A 441 11.58 3.68 -5.44
N ALA A 442 11.63 3.00 -4.29
CA ALA A 442 10.94 3.41 -3.09
C ALA A 442 11.68 4.49 -2.27
N GLY A 443 12.89 4.88 -2.67
CA GLY A 443 13.70 5.89 -2.00
C GLY A 443 14.39 5.39 -0.73
N ALA A 444 14.71 4.10 -0.64
CA ALA A 444 15.49 3.52 0.45
C ALA A 444 16.76 2.84 -0.08
N TYR A 445 17.89 3.05 0.59
CA TYR A 445 19.15 2.44 0.17
C TYR A 445 19.23 0.99 0.66
N LEU A 446 19.21 0.05 -0.29
CA LEU A 446 19.61 -1.34 -0.09
C LEU A 446 20.69 -1.61 -1.14
N PRO A 447 21.91 -2.03 -0.80
CA PRO A 447 23.03 -2.02 -1.73
C PRO A 447 22.92 -3.13 -2.78
N ARG A 448 23.13 -2.81 -4.06
CA ARG A 448 23.38 -3.85 -5.07
C ARG A 448 24.82 -4.35 -5.00
N VAL A 449 25.73 -3.41 -4.81
CA VAL A 449 27.14 -3.63 -4.58
C VAL A 449 27.52 -2.98 -3.27
N TRP A 450 28.56 -3.49 -2.63
CA TRP A 450 29.06 -2.90 -1.38
C TRP A 450 30.57 -2.88 -1.35
N TRP A 451 31.12 -1.92 -0.60
CA TRP A 451 32.56 -1.75 -0.44
C TRP A 451 33.23 -3.01 0.09
N THR A 452 34.36 -3.38 -0.52
CA THR A 452 35.27 -4.40 0.02
C THR A 452 35.82 -3.95 1.38
N SER A 453 36.26 -4.88 2.23
CA SER A 453 36.86 -4.54 3.53
C SER A 453 38.03 -3.54 3.39
N LYS A 454 38.89 -3.72 2.37
CA LYS A 454 40.00 -2.81 2.05
C LYS A 454 39.53 -1.42 1.65
N ALA A 455 38.45 -1.31 0.87
CA ALA A 455 37.87 -0.02 0.51
C ALA A 455 37.24 0.67 1.73
N ILE A 456 36.58 -0.09 2.61
CA ILE A 456 36.01 0.44 3.87
C ILE A 456 37.09 1.02 4.77
N GLU A 457 38.22 0.35 4.93
CA GLU A 457 39.36 0.86 5.72
C GLU A 457 39.85 2.20 5.20
N ARG A 458 40.04 2.32 3.88
CA ARG A 458 40.44 3.55 3.19
C ARG A 458 39.41 4.67 3.35
N LEU A 459 38.13 4.37 3.17
CA LEU A 459 37.04 5.33 3.37
C LEU A 459 36.99 5.85 4.82
N ARG A 460 37.25 4.99 5.80
CA ARG A 460 37.29 5.37 7.22
C ARG A 460 38.46 6.28 7.56
N THR A 461 39.57 6.20 6.82
CA THR A 461 40.69 7.15 6.95
C THR A 461 40.46 8.46 6.20
N GLY A 462 39.25 8.69 5.67
CA GLY A 462 38.90 9.88 4.90
C GLY A 462 39.39 9.85 3.45
N GLU A 463 39.92 8.72 2.98
CA GLU A 463 40.37 8.59 1.59
C GLU A 463 39.16 8.54 0.65
N LYS A 464 39.25 9.23 -0.49
CA LYS A 464 38.26 9.11 -1.56
C LYS A 464 38.50 7.81 -2.33
N VAL A 465 37.56 6.87 -2.25
CA VAL A 465 37.61 5.59 -2.99
C VAL A 465 36.55 5.58 -4.08
N GLU A 466 36.97 5.36 -5.33
CA GLU A 466 36.04 5.23 -6.46
C GLU A 466 35.46 3.81 -6.55
N PRO A 467 34.16 3.64 -6.87
CA PRO A 467 33.55 2.33 -7.08
C PRO A 467 34.10 1.65 -8.35
N ALA A 468 34.68 0.47 -8.18
CA ALA A 468 35.23 -0.35 -9.26
C ALA A 468 34.87 -1.81 -8.99
N TYR A 469 34.17 -2.42 -9.94
CA TYR A 469 33.67 -3.78 -9.84
C TYR A 469 34.79 -4.79 -9.58
N LEU A 470 34.64 -5.63 -8.55
CA LEU A 470 35.61 -6.64 -8.09
C LEU A 470 36.97 -6.07 -7.63
N ALA A 471 37.13 -4.75 -7.57
CA ALA A 471 38.34 -4.08 -7.10
C ALA A 471 38.10 -3.32 -5.81
N THR A 472 37.04 -2.52 -5.74
CA THR A 472 36.67 -1.76 -4.54
C THR A 472 35.27 -2.10 -4.05
N VAL A 473 34.43 -2.73 -4.88
CA VAL A 473 33.08 -3.18 -4.52
C VAL A 473 32.76 -4.59 -5.01
N ASP A 474 31.98 -5.31 -4.22
CA ASP A 474 31.48 -6.66 -4.52
C ASP A 474 29.96 -6.69 -4.63
N GLU A 475 29.42 -7.64 -5.39
CA GLU A 475 27.99 -7.83 -5.51
C GLU A 475 27.34 -8.42 -4.25
N MET A 476 26.25 -7.79 -3.83
CA MET A 476 25.48 -8.22 -2.68
C MET A 476 24.48 -9.32 -3.05
N ARG A 477 24.79 -10.55 -2.64
CA ARG A 477 23.83 -11.67 -2.60
C ARG A 477 22.94 -11.56 -1.37
N ALA A 478 21.84 -12.31 -1.31
CA ALA A 478 20.92 -12.29 -0.16
C ALA A 478 21.64 -12.56 1.20
N ASN A 479 22.62 -13.48 1.25
CA ASN A 479 23.42 -13.71 2.45
C ASN A 479 24.22 -12.47 2.88
N ALA A 480 24.78 -11.73 1.92
CA ALA A 480 25.54 -10.52 2.18
C ALA A 480 24.59 -9.36 2.57
N LEU A 481 23.42 -9.28 1.95
CA LEU A 481 22.38 -8.31 2.33
C LEU A 481 21.88 -8.54 3.76
N TYR A 482 21.72 -9.79 4.20
CA TYR A 482 21.41 -10.08 5.60
C TYR A 482 22.46 -9.46 6.53
N ARG A 483 23.75 -9.74 6.29
CA ARG A 483 24.86 -9.21 7.09
C ARG A 483 24.88 -7.68 7.04
N TRP A 484 24.72 -7.10 5.86
CA TRP A 484 24.70 -5.64 5.69
C TRP A 484 23.53 -4.98 6.42
N LEU A 485 22.33 -5.55 6.36
CA LEU A 485 21.17 -5.05 7.10
C LEU A 485 21.39 -5.14 8.63
N THR A 486 22.14 -6.14 9.09
CA THR A 486 22.53 -6.27 10.51
C THR A 486 23.61 -5.26 10.91
N ASP A 487 24.65 -5.09 10.09
CA ASP A 487 25.87 -4.36 10.45
C ASP A 487 25.80 -2.86 10.11
N TYR A 488 25.11 -2.51 9.02
CA TYR A 488 25.06 -1.15 8.46
C TYR A 488 23.65 -0.60 8.30
N GLY A 489 22.62 -1.46 8.27
CA GLY A 489 21.26 -1.06 7.91
C GLY A 489 20.73 0.17 8.67
N SER A 490 21.05 0.30 9.96
CA SER A 490 20.66 1.46 10.79
C SER A 490 21.18 2.78 10.28
N ASP A 491 22.39 2.80 9.73
CA ASP A 491 23.03 4.01 9.22
C ASP A 491 22.32 4.53 7.96
N TYR A 492 21.55 3.65 7.29
CA TYR A 492 20.76 3.94 6.09
C TYR A 492 19.25 3.94 6.36
N GLY A 493 18.83 4.01 7.62
CA GLY A 493 17.42 4.12 7.99
C GLY A 493 16.64 2.81 8.12
N TRP A 494 17.29 1.64 7.93
CA TRP A 494 16.66 0.35 8.21
C TRP A 494 16.65 0.04 9.70
N ARG A 495 15.57 -0.55 10.17
CA ARG A 495 15.41 -0.99 11.57
C ARG A 495 14.87 -2.41 11.59
N GLN A 496 15.37 -3.27 12.46
CA GLN A 496 14.80 -4.61 12.60
C GLN A 496 13.50 -4.59 13.41
N THR A 497 12.60 -5.53 13.15
CA THR A 497 11.36 -5.72 13.92
C THR A 497 11.24 -7.18 14.37
N GLY A 498 10.52 -7.41 15.47
CA GLY A 498 10.41 -8.72 16.10
C GLY A 498 9.15 -9.52 15.73
N THR A 499 8.17 -8.92 15.04
CA THR A 499 6.92 -9.61 14.69
C THR A 499 6.50 -9.33 13.26
N LEU A 500 5.87 -10.32 12.62
CA LEU A 500 5.29 -10.20 11.28
C LEU A 500 4.16 -9.18 11.25
N THR A 501 3.41 -9.03 12.35
CA THR A 501 2.35 -8.02 12.47
C THR A 501 2.94 -6.61 12.33
N LYS A 502 3.99 -6.28 13.09
CA LYS A 502 4.66 -4.97 12.98
C LYS A 502 5.26 -4.75 11.59
N LEU A 503 5.82 -5.80 10.99
CA LEU A 503 6.36 -5.75 9.64
C LEU A 503 5.28 -5.42 8.60
N GLN A 504 4.14 -6.10 8.67
CA GLN A 504 3.00 -5.87 7.78
C GLN A 504 2.36 -4.49 8.02
N ASP A 505 2.24 -4.07 9.28
CA ASP A 505 1.64 -2.79 9.63
C ASP A 505 2.46 -1.62 9.07
N VAL A 506 3.80 -1.69 9.11
CA VAL A 506 4.65 -0.68 8.47
C VAL A 506 4.45 -0.66 6.95
N ALA A 507 4.38 -1.83 6.31
CA ALA A 507 4.08 -1.90 4.88
C ALA A 507 2.71 -1.29 4.56
N ASN A 508 1.68 -1.59 5.35
CA ASN A 508 0.33 -1.02 5.22
C ASN A 508 0.29 0.50 5.46
N ALA A 509 1.24 1.03 6.24
CA ALA A 509 1.43 2.46 6.45
C ALA A 509 2.20 3.16 5.31
N GLY A 510 2.57 2.43 4.25
CA GLY A 510 3.33 2.96 3.12
C GLY A 510 4.84 3.03 3.38
N GLY A 511 5.32 2.40 4.45
CA GLY A 511 6.73 2.10 4.66
C GLY A 511 7.17 0.86 3.89
N LEU A 512 8.43 0.47 4.05
CA LEU A 512 9.01 -0.72 3.42
C LEU A 512 9.24 -1.80 4.47
N GLY A 513 8.97 -3.06 4.11
CA GLY A 513 9.32 -4.22 4.92
C GLY A 513 10.18 -5.21 4.13
N ILE A 514 11.13 -5.85 4.80
CA ILE A 514 11.98 -6.91 4.24
C ILE A 514 11.96 -8.11 5.17
N ILE A 515 11.86 -9.30 4.60
CA ILE A 515 12.29 -10.55 5.26
C ILE A 515 13.54 -11.02 4.56
N CYS A 516 14.63 -11.25 5.29
CA CYS A 516 15.88 -11.76 4.73
C CYS A 516 16.38 -12.96 5.53
N GLY A 517 16.70 -14.04 4.83
CA GLY A 517 17.25 -15.28 5.36
C GLY A 517 18.64 -15.56 4.79
N ARG A 518 19.60 -15.82 5.67
CA ARG A 518 20.97 -16.23 5.35
C ARG A 518 21.07 -17.75 5.35
N ASN A 519 21.59 -18.33 4.27
CA ASN A 519 21.74 -19.78 4.15
C ASN A 519 22.73 -20.36 5.19
N THR A 520 22.53 -21.62 5.60
CA THR A 520 23.44 -22.36 6.48
C THR A 520 24.76 -22.70 5.80
N VAL A 521 24.78 -22.89 4.48
CA VAL A 521 25.95 -23.26 3.71
C VAL A 521 26.49 -22.04 2.97
N GLU A 522 27.73 -21.65 3.27
CA GLU A 522 28.38 -20.55 2.55
C GLU A 522 28.51 -20.92 1.06
N GLY A 523 28.20 -19.97 0.18
CA GLY A 523 28.12 -20.21 -1.27
C GLY A 523 26.73 -20.60 -1.79
N LYS A 524 25.84 -21.18 -0.96
CA LYS A 524 24.42 -21.38 -1.34
C LYS A 524 23.62 -20.09 -1.19
N SER A 525 22.58 -19.95 -2.01
CA SER A 525 21.73 -18.76 -2.02
C SER A 525 20.92 -18.63 -0.73
N GLY A 526 21.00 -17.45 -0.11
CA GLY A 526 19.99 -16.97 0.83
C GLY A 526 18.73 -16.52 0.09
N HIS A 527 17.81 -15.90 0.82
CA HIS A 527 16.56 -15.42 0.25
C HIS A 527 16.12 -14.10 0.89
N ILE A 528 15.61 -13.18 0.08
CA ILE A 528 15.13 -11.89 0.51
C ILE A 528 13.83 -11.56 -0.23
N VAL A 529 12.84 -11.04 0.47
CA VAL A 529 11.54 -10.66 -0.10
C VAL A 529 11.12 -9.30 0.42
N MET A 530 10.35 -8.58 -0.39
CA MET A 530 9.68 -7.35 0.06
C MET A 530 8.36 -7.73 0.72
N VAL A 531 8.06 -7.14 1.87
CA VAL A 531 6.71 -7.11 2.44
C VAL A 531 6.03 -5.84 1.97
N VAL A 532 4.85 -6.00 1.39
CA VAL A 532 4.15 -4.97 0.62
C VAL A 532 2.78 -4.65 1.23
N PRO A 533 2.22 -3.44 0.97
CA PRO A 533 0.92 -3.05 1.50
C PRO A 533 -0.19 -4.03 1.08
N GLU A 534 -1.07 -4.37 2.01
CA GLU A 534 -2.29 -5.12 1.75
C GLU A 534 -3.23 -4.30 0.83
N THR A 535 -3.83 -4.97 -0.15
CA THR A 535 -4.84 -4.36 -1.05
C THR A 535 -6.24 -4.80 -0.63
N ALA A 536 -7.28 -4.42 -1.37
CA ALA A 536 -8.63 -4.93 -1.12
C ALA A 536 -8.70 -6.47 -1.25
N THR A 537 -7.95 -7.06 -2.17
CA THR A 537 -8.03 -8.47 -2.55
C THR A 537 -6.82 -9.31 -2.14
N GLN A 538 -5.67 -8.67 -1.92
CA GLN A 538 -4.43 -9.33 -1.52
C GLN A 538 -4.12 -8.97 -0.08
N LYS A 539 -4.13 -9.98 0.79
CA LYS A 539 -4.02 -9.82 2.24
C LYS A 539 -2.92 -10.71 2.83
N ALA A 540 -2.38 -10.27 3.95
CA ALA A 540 -1.61 -11.13 4.82
C ALA A 540 -2.53 -12.18 5.48
N LYS A 541 -2.00 -13.35 5.79
CA LYS A 541 -2.71 -14.36 6.59
C LYS A 541 -2.54 -14.04 8.06
N ARG A 542 -3.63 -14.20 8.82
CA ARG A 542 -3.68 -13.94 10.27
C ARG A 542 -4.22 -15.15 11.03
N ASN A 543 -3.81 -15.31 12.28
CA ASN A 543 -4.39 -16.28 13.21
C ASN A 543 -5.71 -15.76 13.82
N ALA A 544 -6.35 -16.56 14.68
CA ALA A 544 -7.59 -16.18 15.36
C ALA A 544 -7.45 -14.95 16.27
N ALA A 545 -6.25 -14.64 16.76
CA ALA A 545 -5.95 -13.46 17.55
C ALA A 545 -5.68 -12.21 16.69
N GLY A 546 -5.75 -12.32 15.35
CA GLY A 546 -5.50 -11.22 14.41
C GLY A 546 -4.01 -10.97 14.12
N GLU A 547 -3.11 -11.79 14.64
CA GLU A 547 -1.66 -11.66 14.41
C GLU A 547 -1.28 -12.20 13.04
N VAL A 548 -0.37 -11.53 12.34
CA VAL A 548 0.09 -11.98 11.02
C VAL A 548 0.93 -13.25 11.17
N THR A 549 0.52 -14.30 10.45
CA THR A 549 1.25 -15.58 10.32
C THR A 549 1.93 -15.72 8.97
N SER A 550 1.49 -14.99 7.95
CA SER A 550 2.19 -14.92 6.66
C SER A 550 1.96 -13.55 6.03
N PRO A 551 2.97 -12.66 6.04
CA PRO A 551 2.83 -11.32 5.50
C PRO A 551 2.67 -11.37 3.99
N LEU A 552 2.01 -10.35 3.44
CA LEU A 552 1.88 -10.16 2.01
C LEU A 552 3.23 -9.72 1.44
N GLN A 553 3.74 -10.52 0.50
CA GLN A 553 5.06 -10.38 -0.08
C GLN A 553 4.97 -10.07 -1.58
N SER A 554 6.07 -9.53 -2.10
CA SER A 554 6.39 -9.50 -3.53
C SER A 554 7.83 -9.99 -3.72
N GLN A 555 8.08 -10.83 -4.74
CA GLN A 555 9.42 -11.41 -4.94
C GLN A 555 9.78 -11.79 -6.38
N ALA A 556 11.09 -11.91 -6.60
CA ALA A 556 11.71 -12.58 -7.73
C ALA A 556 12.55 -13.80 -7.27
N GLY A 557 11.88 -14.79 -6.69
CA GLY A 557 12.51 -15.95 -6.08
C GLY A 557 12.65 -17.14 -7.04
N ARG A 558 12.48 -18.35 -6.49
CA ARG A 558 12.28 -19.56 -7.31
C ARG A 558 10.95 -19.52 -8.07
N VAL A 559 9.95 -18.90 -7.46
CA VAL A 559 8.65 -18.60 -8.05
C VAL A 559 8.41 -17.11 -7.87
N ASN A 560 8.27 -16.40 -8.99
CA ASN A 560 8.01 -14.98 -8.97
C ASN A 560 6.52 -14.74 -8.75
N PHE A 561 6.21 -13.72 -7.97
CA PHE A 561 4.85 -13.21 -7.83
C PHE A 561 4.92 -11.75 -7.39
N ARG A 562 3.96 -10.94 -7.85
CA ARG A 562 3.80 -9.56 -7.38
C ARG A 562 3.11 -9.48 -6.02
N TYR A 563 2.20 -10.41 -5.75
CA TYR A 563 1.47 -10.50 -4.49
C TYR A 563 1.27 -11.96 -4.10
N GLY A 564 1.73 -12.32 -2.90
CA GLY A 564 1.56 -13.67 -2.36
C GLY A 564 2.10 -13.76 -0.95
N THR A 565 1.63 -14.74 -0.16
CA THR A 565 2.04 -14.87 1.25
C THR A 565 3.19 -15.86 1.45
N SER A 566 3.76 -16.42 0.37
CA SER A 566 4.71 -17.54 0.39
C SER A 566 4.22 -18.72 1.26
N ARG A 567 5.07 -19.73 1.43
CA ARG A 567 4.90 -20.73 2.48
C ARG A 567 5.07 -20.04 3.85
N PRO A 568 4.20 -20.32 4.84
CA PRO A 568 4.40 -19.84 6.21
C PRO A 568 5.78 -20.23 6.74
N ASP A 569 6.40 -19.32 7.50
CA ASP A 569 7.66 -19.55 8.21
C ASP A 569 8.84 -20.05 7.36
N TRP A 570 8.86 -19.76 6.05
CA TRP A 570 9.93 -20.23 5.18
C TRP A 570 11.33 -19.82 5.68
N TRP A 571 11.44 -18.68 6.35
CA TRP A 571 12.68 -18.14 6.91
C TRP A 571 13.18 -18.91 8.14
N LEU A 572 12.35 -19.75 8.76
CA LEU A 572 12.72 -20.70 9.81
C LEU A 572 13.12 -22.08 9.25
N GLY A 573 13.12 -22.24 7.92
CA GLY A 573 13.51 -23.49 7.27
C GLY A 573 14.95 -23.89 7.61
N ALA A 574 15.23 -25.19 7.64
CA ALA A 574 16.54 -25.75 8.00
C ALA A 574 17.70 -25.27 7.11
N ASP A 575 17.41 -24.75 5.92
CA ASP A 575 18.40 -24.17 5.01
C ASP A 575 18.89 -22.78 5.46
N PHE A 576 18.26 -22.14 6.44
CA PHE A 576 18.64 -20.80 6.92
C PHE A 576 19.33 -20.84 8.28
N ALA A 577 20.57 -20.35 8.34
CA ALA A 577 21.32 -20.21 9.60
C ALA A 577 20.83 -19.03 10.43
N ALA A 578 20.25 -18.02 9.78
CA ALA A 578 19.68 -16.86 10.45
C ALA A 578 18.65 -16.18 9.55
N SER A 579 17.67 -15.54 10.16
CA SER A 579 16.67 -14.73 9.47
C SER A 579 16.35 -13.46 10.27
N GLY A 580 15.78 -12.46 9.60
CA GLY A 580 15.38 -11.22 10.25
C GLY A 580 14.32 -10.47 9.44
N PHE A 581 13.71 -9.50 10.11
CA PHE A 581 12.66 -8.65 9.55
C PHE A 581 13.09 -7.19 9.68
N TRP A 582 13.14 -6.44 8.58
CA TRP A 582 13.54 -5.04 8.60
C TRP A 582 12.44 -4.14 8.07
N VAL A 583 12.39 -2.93 8.59
CA VAL A 583 11.46 -1.88 8.21
C VAL A 583 12.22 -0.59 7.88
N HIS A 584 11.69 0.20 6.95
CA HIS A 584 12.18 1.52 6.59
C HIS A 584 11.01 2.46 6.34
N ASP A 585 11.11 3.71 6.81
CA ASP A 585 10.02 4.69 6.78
C ASP A 585 9.79 5.33 5.42
#